data_AF-A0A7V4IVZ2-F1
#
_entry.id   AF-A0A7V4IVZ2-F1
#
_cell.length_a   1.000
_cell.length_b   1.000
_cell.length_c   1.000
_cell.angle_alpha   90.00
_cell.angle_beta   90.00
_cell.angle_gamma   90.00
#
_symmetry.space_group_name_H-M   'P 1'
#
loop_
_entity.id
_entity.type
_entity.pdbx_description
1 polymer ?
#
loop_
_entity_poly.entity_id
_entity_poly.type
_entity_poly.pdbx_seq_one_letter_code
_entity_poly.pdbx_strand_id
1 'polypeptide(L)'
;MIPLPAWVRETGPDQDVVVASRCRLARNVAGEPFPWRSNEAARKRVALRVIEASERAGPPLNEAPRFAGHRLDAEAVRTLLRWRYATCRWVEDTGRDRWLWVLPDGVGSLLLHEEDHVRLQVLLPGLQLDAVVDRALQLADSLERCVPFAHDSEIGYLTASITNAGTGMRLSVLLHLPGLAERGEASAALRAAVDLGCAVRGAHGEGSRGTGRFIQLSNRWAFGQAGGLALSRVRAAAAYLVEQERKARAVAFGESAGRARLQEAAREALRSLDNEESAPEKLQLLVSVL
;
A
#
# COMPACT_ATOMS: atom_id res chain seq x y z
N MET A 1 -19.56 10.49 1.88
CA MET A 1 -18.56 10.93 0.87
C MET A 1 -17.27 10.19 1.15
N ILE A 2 -16.56 9.72 0.12
CA ILE A 2 -15.24 9.07 0.30
C ILE A 2 -14.18 10.20 0.41
N PRO A 3 -13.38 10.27 1.48
CA PRO A 3 -12.35 11.30 1.64
C PRO A 3 -11.25 11.25 0.57
N LEU A 4 -10.82 12.41 0.07
CA LEU A 4 -9.67 12.50 -0.84
C LEU A 4 -8.38 12.07 -0.12
N PRO A 5 -7.57 11.14 -0.68
CA PRO A 5 -6.40 10.60 0.02
C PRO A 5 -5.29 11.62 0.27
N ALA A 6 -4.64 11.53 1.43
CA ALA A 6 -3.50 12.36 1.79
C ALA A 6 -2.38 12.29 0.74
N TRP A 7 -2.05 11.08 0.26
CA TRP A 7 -0.99 10.87 -0.74
C TRP A 7 -1.26 11.50 -2.12
N VAL A 8 -2.48 11.95 -2.39
CA VAL A 8 -2.87 12.66 -3.62
C VAL A 8 -2.85 14.18 -3.41
N ARG A 9 -3.25 14.65 -2.22
CA ARG A 9 -3.46 16.09 -1.96
C ARG A 9 -2.26 16.77 -1.29
N GLU A 10 -1.41 16.02 -0.61
CA GLU A 10 -0.28 16.53 0.17
C GLU A 10 1.06 16.19 -0.49
N THR A 11 2.09 16.92 -0.08
CA THR A 11 3.48 16.61 -0.43
C THR A 11 4.21 15.94 0.72
N GLY A 12 5.31 15.24 0.41
CA GLY A 12 6.10 14.53 1.41
C GLY A 12 7.61 14.57 1.13
N PRO A 13 8.43 14.09 2.08
CA PRO A 13 9.88 13.97 1.88
C PRO A 13 10.21 13.06 0.70
N ASP A 14 11.25 13.42 -0.07
CA ASP A 14 11.74 12.66 -1.22
C ASP A 14 10.67 12.34 -2.29
N GLN A 15 9.61 13.14 -2.39
CA GLN A 15 8.48 12.86 -3.29
C GLN A 15 8.83 12.93 -4.79
N ASP A 16 9.99 13.51 -5.13
CA ASP A 16 10.56 13.45 -6.47
C ASP A 16 10.84 12.00 -6.93
N VAL A 17 11.12 11.09 -6.00
CA VAL A 17 11.38 9.66 -6.27
C VAL A 17 10.35 8.76 -5.58
N VAL A 18 9.93 9.11 -4.36
CA VAL A 18 9.03 8.31 -3.54
C VAL A 18 7.61 8.82 -3.66
N VAL A 19 6.77 8.08 -4.37
CA VAL A 19 5.35 8.44 -4.52
C VAL A 19 4.64 8.37 -3.17
N ALA A 20 4.78 7.25 -2.46
CA ALA A 20 4.11 7.05 -1.19
C ALA A 20 4.75 5.96 -0.32
N SER A 21 4.59 6.10 1.00
CA SER A 21 4.91 5.09 2.01
C SER A 21 3.63 4.47 2.55
N ARG A 22 3.64 3.16 2.79
CA ARG A 22 2.46 2.42 3.25
C ARG A 22 2.80 1.37 4.30
N CYS A 23 2.08 1.39 5.41
CA CYS A 23 2.06 0.30 6.38
C CYS A 23 0.72 -0.45 6.28
N ARG A 24 0.75 -1.78 6.39
CA ARG A 24 -0.43 -2.63 6.49
C ARG A 24 -0.28 -3.58 7.66
N LEU A 25 -1.36 -3.80 8.42
CA LEU A 25 -1.42 -4.75 9.52
C LEU A 25 -2.56 -5.73 9.27
N ALA A 26 -2.23 -7.02 9.23
CA ALA A 26 -3.17 -8.13 9.19
C ALA A 26 -3.47 -8.61 10.61
N ARG A 27 -4.76 -8.74 10.95
CA ARG A 27 -5.24 -9.18 12.27
C ARG A 27 -6.46 -10.09 12.10
N ASN A 28 -6.58 -11.11 12.95
CA ASN A 28 -7.77 -11.94 13.03
C ASN A 28 -8.38 -11.84 14.42
N VAL A 29 -9.71 -11.76 14.51
CA VAL A 29 -10.42 -11.78 15.80
C VAL A 29 -10.21 -13.12 16.52
N ALA A 30 -9.87 -13.07 17.82
CA ALA A 30 -9.66 -14.25 18.63
C ALA A 30 -10.95 -15.07 18.82
N GLY A 31 -10.81 -16.40 18.77
CA GLY A 31 -11.89 -17.36 18.94
C GLY A 31 -12.79 -17.55 17.72
N GLU A 32 -12.47 -16.94 16.57
CA GLU A 32 -13.23 -17.07 15.33
C GLU A 32 -12.41 -17.77 14.24
N PRO A 33 -13.03 -18.60 13.38
CA PRO A 33 -12.34 -19.26 12.28
C PRO A 33 -11.85 -18.21 11.26
N PHE A 34 -10.68 -18.42 10.65
CA PHE A 34 -10.17 -17.54 9.59
C PHE A 34 -11.18 -17.36 8.44
N PRO A 35 -11.16 -16.21 7.72
CA PRO A 35 -12.16 -15.89 6.69
C PRO A 35 -12.42 -17.02 5.69
N TRP A 36 -11.37 -17.66 5.18
CA TRP A 36 -11.45 -18.74 4.18
C TRP A 36 -12.07 -20.05 4.72
N ARG A 37 -12.15 -20.24 6.04
CA ARG A 37 -12.85 -21.37 6.70
C ARG A 37 -14.14 -20.95 7.41
N SER A 38 -14.48 -19.67 7.37
CA SER A 38 -15.65 -19.13 8.08
C SER A 38 -16.95 -19.42 7.32
N ASN A 39 -18.04 -19.66 8.06
CA ASN A 39 -19.40 -19.68 7.51
C ASN A 39 -20.06 -18.28 7.65
N GLU A 40 -21.24 -18.10 7.05
CA GLU A 40 -21.95 -16.80 7.07
C GLU A 40 -22.26 -16.31 8.49
N ALA A 41 -22.68 -17.21 9.39
CA ALA A 41 -22.95 -16.86 10.78
C ALA A 41 -21.68 -16.35 11.49
N ALA A 42 -20.52 -16.98 11.28
CA ALA A 42 -19.25 -16.55 11.84
C ALA A 42 -18.80 -15.21 11.27
N ARG A 43 -18.89 -15.00 9.95
CA ARG A 43 -18.58 -13.70 9.32
C ARG A 43 -19.46 -12.59 9.89
N LYS A 44 -20.77 -12.82 10.00
CA LYS A 44 -21.69 -11.84 10.58
C LYS A 44 -21.32 -11.50 12.04
N ARG A 45 -20.97 -12.49 12.87
CA ARG A 45 -20.51 -12.25 14.24
C ARG A 45 -19.22 -11.42 14.28
N VAL A 46 -18.22 -11.78 13.46
CA VAL A 46 -16.96 -11.02 13.37
C VAL A 46 -17.24 -9.58 12.93
N ALA A 47 -18.11 -9.38 11.94
CA ALA A 47 -18.47 -8.04 11.48
C ALA A 47 -19.11 -7.20 12.58
N LEU A 48 -20.09 -7.73 13.31
CA LEU A 48 -20.72 -7.02 14.42
C LEU A 48 -19.70 -6.66 15.50
N ARG A 49 -18.84 -7.60 15.91
CA ARG A 49 -17.79 -7.36 16.91
C ARG A 49 -16.82 -6.26 16.49
N VAL A 50 -16.39 -6.25 15.22
CA VAL A 50 -15.47 -5.23 14.70
C VAL A 50 -16.16 -3.87 14.55
N ILE A 51 -17.43 -3.84 14.14
CA ILE A 51 -18.21 -2.60 14.07
C ILE A 51 -18.34 -1.97 15.46
N GLU A 52 -18.81 -2.73 16.45
CA GLU A 52 -18.94 -2.27 17.84
C GLU A 52 -17.58 -1.88 18.45
N ALA A 53 -16.51 -2.60 18.11
CA ALA A 53 -15.16 -2.25 18.53
C ALA A 53 -14.69 -0.93 17.90
N SER A 54 -14.98 -0.69 16.62
CA SER A 54 -14.61 0.56 15.94
C SER A 54 -15.30 1.78 16.54
N GLU A 55 -16.53 1.64 17.03
CA GLU A 55 -17.28 2.71 17.70
C GLU A 55 -16.70 3.04 19.08
N ARG A 56 -16.23 2.02 19.81
CA ARG A 56 -15.61 2.18 21.14
C ARG A 56 -14.13 2.56 21.10
N ALA A 57 -13.43 2.29 20.00
CA ALA A 57 -11.99 2.56 19.85
C ALA A 57 -11.65 4.06 19.92
N GLY A 58 -12.63 4.95 19.72
CA GLY A 58 -12.44 6.41 19.66
C GLY A 58 -11.87 6.89 18.32
N PRO A 59 -11.54 8.19 18.22
CA PRO A 59 -11.06 8.78 16.97
C PRO A 59 -9.69 8.20 16.56
N PRO A 60 -9.43 8.03 15.25
CA PRO A 60 -10.31 8.41 14.13
C PRO A 60 -11.32 7.32 13.71
N LEU A 61 -11.33 6.14 14.35
CA LEU A 61 -12.09 4.98 13.84
C LEU A 61 -13.60 5.12 14.02
N ASN A 62 -14.04 5.69 15.14
CA ASN A 62 -15.46 5.92 15.42
C ASN A 62 -16.08 7.00 14.51
N GLU A 63 -15.26 7.94 14.03
CA GLU A 63 -15.64 9.04 13.13
C GLU A 63 -15.51 8.66 11.64
N ALA A 64 -14.82 7.56 11.33
CA ALA A 64 -14.57 7.14 9.96
C ALA A 64 -15.87 6.73 9.24
N PRO A 65 -16.13 7.25 8.02
CA PRO A 65 -17.18 6.74 7.16
C PRO A 65 -17.06 5.23 6.93
N ARG A 66 -18.18 4.54 7.15
CA ARG A 66 -18.34 3.09 6.99
C ARG A 66 -19.07 2.74 5.71
N PHE A 67 -18.53 1.78 4.97
CA PHE A 67 -19.10 1.29 3.72
C PHE A 67 -19.34 -0.21 3.81
N ALA A 68 -20.58 -0.63 3.58
CA ALA A 68 -20.90 -2.04 3.43
C ALA A 68 -20.61 -2.45 1.99
N GLY A 69 -19.78 -3.48 1.79
CA GLY A 69 -19.32 -3.91 0.46
C GLY A 69 -20.46 -4.21 -0.51
N HIS A 70 -21.53 -4.84 -0.02
CA HIS A 70 -22.72 -5.18 -0.83
C HIS A 70 -23.61 -3.98 -1.21
N ARG A 71 -23.32 -2.77 -0.71
CA ARG A 71 -24.08 -1.54 -1.00
C ARG A 71 -23.32 -0.54 -1.86
N LEU A 72 -22.08 -0.86 -2.24
CA LEU A 72 -21.26 0.01 -3.08
C LEU A 72 -21.70 -0.11 -4.54
N ASP A 73 -21.91 1.02 -5.19
CA ASP A 73 -22.09 1.08 -6.64
C ASP A 73 -20.73 0.99 -7.36
N ALA A 74 -20.77 0.86 -8.69
CA ALA A 74 -19.58 0.71 -9.51
C ALA A 74 -18.64 1.93 -9.45
N GLU A 75 -19.17 3.14 -9.25
CA GLU A 75 -18.36 4.36 -9.17
C GLU A 75 -17.62 4.46 -7.83
N ALA A 76 -18.30 4.13 -6.73
CA ALA A 76 -17.70 4.04 -5.42
C ALA A 76 -16.60 2.97 -5.39
N VAL A 77 -16.85 1.79 -5.98
CA VAL A 77 -15.82 0.74 -6.14
C VAL A 77 -14.61 1.25 -6.92
N ARG A 78 -14.82 1.87 -8.08
CA ARG A 78 -13.73 2.47 -8.88
C ARG A 78 -12.94 3.49 -8.09
N THR A 79 -13.62 4.35 -7.35
CA THR A 79 -13.01 5.39 -6.52
C THR A 79 -12.15 4.79 -5.40
N LEU A 80 -12.69 3.82 -4.64
CA LEU A 80 -11.98 3.17 -3.55
C LEU A 80 -10.73 2.40 -4.02
N LEU A 81 -10.79 1.76 -5.20
CA LEU A 81 -9.66 1.10 -5.82
C LEU A 81 -8.61 2.12 -6.31
N ARG A 82 -9.04 3.15 -7.05
CA ARG A 82 -8.17 4.22 -7.57
C ARG A 82 -7.39 4.88 -6.44
N TRP A 83 -8.07 5.18 -5.34
CA TRP A 83 -7.50 5.83 -4.16
C TRP A 83 -6.76 4.88 -3.21
N ARG A 84 -6.71 3.59 -3.55
CA ARG A 84 -6.02 2.53 -2.81
C ARG A 84 -6.56 2.28 -1.40
N TYR A 85 -7.80 2.70 -1.11
CA TYR A 85 -8.49 2.37 0.14
C TYR A 85 -9.01 0.93 0.16
N ALA A 86 -9.31 0.36 -1.01
CA ALA A 86 -9.72 -1.04 -1.17
C ALA A 86 -8.74 -1.84 -2.06
N THR A 87 -8.87 -3.16 -2.04
CA THR A 87 -8.10 -4.08 -2.90
C THR A 87 -9.03 -4.76 -3.91
N CYS A 88 -8.49 -5.18 -5.07
CA CYS A 88 -9.26 -5.95 -6.05
C CYS A 88 -9.90 -7.19 -5.41
N ARG A 89 -9.12 -7.93 -4.63
CA ARG A 89 -9.60 -9.10 -3.87
C ARG A 89 -10.80 -8.78 -2.96
N TRP A 90 -10.79 -7.63 -2.28
CA TRP A 90 -11.89 -7.25 -1.39
C TRP A 90 -13.16 -6.85 -2.15
N VAL A 91 -13.05 -6.31 -3.37
CA VAL A 91 -14.22 -5.94 -4.18
C VAL A 91 -14.75 -7.10 -5.02
N GLU A 92 -13.90 -8.07 -5.38
CA GLU A 92 -14.24 -9.26 -6.16
C GLU A 92 -15.07 -10.28 -5.38
N ASP A 93 -14.82 -10.40 -4.07
CA ASP A 93 -15.69 -11.17 -3.19
C ASP A 93 -17.11 -10.55 -3.19
N THR A 94 -18.18 -11.34 -3.11
CA THR A 94 -19.58 -10.84 -3.10
C THR A 94 -20.33 -11.11 -1.79
N GLY A 95 -19.65 -11.66 -0.78
CA GLY A 95 -20.16 -11.78 0.58
C GLY A 95 -20.74 -10.49 1.18
N ARG A 96 -21.84 -10.61 1.94
CA ARG A 96 -22.59 -9.47 2.48
C ARG A 96 -21.95 -8.82 3.70
N ASP A 97 -21.09 -9.55 4.40
CA ASP A 97 -20.50 -9.14 5.68
C ASP A 97 -19.16 -8.40 5.55
N ARG A 98 -18.83 -7.89 4.36
CA ARG A 98 -17.62 -7.06 4.16
C ARG A 98 -17.89 -5.61 4.48
N TRP A 99 -16.97 -4.99 5.19
CA TRP A 99 -17.04 -3.59 5.56
C TRP A 99 -15.71 -2.90 5.33
N LEU A 100 -15.77 -1.60 5.03
CA LEU A 100 -14.62 -0.73 4.85
C LEU A 100 -14.83 0.54 5.67
N TRP A 101 -13.81 0.93 6.42
CA TRP A 101 -13.73 2.25 7.03
C TRP A 101 -12.68 3.04 6.28
N VAL A 102 -13.00 4.28 5.90
CA VAL A 102 -12.00 5.21 5.36
C VAL A 102 -11.79 6.29 6.41
N LEU A 103 -10.53 6.51 6.82
CA LEU A 103 -10.25 7.48 7.87
C LEU A 103 -10.62 8.89 7.40
N PRO A 104 -11.17 9.76 8.28
CA PRO A 104 -11.64 11.09 7.89
C PRO A 104 -10.53 11.97 7.31
N ASP A 105 -9.30 11.81 7.81
CA ASP A 105 -8.09 12.49 7.34
C ASP A 105 -7.59 11.94 5.99
N GLY A 106 -8.16 10.86 5.45
CA GLY A 106 -7.75 10.26 4.18
C GLY A 106 -6.37 9.60 4.21
N VAL A 107 -5.81 9.33 5.40
CA VAL A 107 -4.47 8.72 5.53
C VAL A 107 -4.52 7.19 5.49
N GLY A 108 -5.71 6.58 5.56
CA GLY A 108 -5.80 5.12 5.69
C GLY A 108 -7.20 4.56 5.63
N SER A 109 -7.27 3.23 5.72
CA SER A 109 -8.52 2.49 5.77
C SER A 109 -8.40 1.19 6.57
N LEU A 110 -9.54 0.68 7.02
CA LEU A 110 -9.71 -0.64 7.63
C LEU A 110 -10.60 -1.46 6.70
N LEU A 111 -10.08 -2.57 6.17
CA LEU A 111 -10.86 -3.55 5.41
C LEU A 111 -11.22 -4.72 6.33
N LEU A 112 -12.50 -5.09 6.34
CA LEU A 112 -13.00 -6.26 7.05
C LEU A 112 -13.31 -7.38 6.05
N HIS A 113 -12.90 -8.60 6.40
CA HIS A 113 -13.07 -9.83 5.62
C HIS A 113 -12.43 -9.76 4.23
N GLU A 114 -11.10 -9.55 4.20
CA GLU A 114 -10.29 -9.85 3.02
C GLU A 114 -9.67 -11.25 3.17
N GLU A 115 -8.33 -11.35 3.19
CA GLU A 115 -7.62 -12.58 3.49
C GLU A 115 -7.64 -12.90 5.00
N ASP A 116 -7.54 -11.85 5.81
CA ASP A 116 -7.68 -11.85 7.27
C ASP A 116 -8.97 -11.11 7.66
N HIS A 117 -9.43 -11.29 8.91
CA HIS A 117 -10.63 -10.59 9.39
C HIS A 117 -10.45 -9.08 9.29
N VAL A 118 -9.32 -8.53 9.73
CA VAL A 118 -9.05 -7.11 9.75
C VAL A 118 -7.74 -6.84 9.02
N ARG A 119 -7.80 -5.91 8.07
CA ARG A 119 -6.64 -5.34 7.42
C ARG A 119 -6.66 -3.83 7.58
N LEU A 120 -5.80 -3.35 8.48
CA LEU A 120 -5.54 -1.92 8.64
C LEU A 120 -4.47 -1.49 7.65
N GLN A 121 -4.63 -0.31 7.07
CA GLN A 121 -3.61 0.28 6.23
C GLN A 121 -3.53 1.79 6.37
N VAL A 122 -2.30 2.30 6.36
CA VAL A 122 -1.97 3.73 6.38
C VAL A 122 -1.06 4.03 5.21
N LEU A 123 -1.33 5.11 4.47
CA LEU A 123 -0.68 5.53 3.25
C LEU A 123 -0.43 7.04 3.28
N LEU A 124 0.83 7.45 3.25
CA LEU A 124 1.26 8.86 3.27
C LEU A 124 2.13 9.18 2.03
N PRO A 125 2.13 10.44 1.54
CA PRO A 125 2.98 10.85 0.42
C PRO A 125 4.47 10.80 0.81
N GLY A 126 5.35 10.55 -0.16
CA GLY A 126 6.79 10.58 0.10
C GLY A 126 7.31 9.48 1.03
N LEU A 127 8.53 9.65 1.52
CA LEU A 127 9.23 8.71 2.39
C LEU A 127 8.92 9.01 3.87
N GLN A 128 7.89 8.36 4.42
CA GLN A 128 7.38 8.60 5.77
C GLN A 128 7.14 7.29 6.53
N LEU A 129 8.16 6.42 6.57
CA LEU A 129 8.00 5.05 7.08
C LEU A 129 7.69 4.98 8.57
N ASP A 130 8.28 5.84 9.40
CA ASP A 130 7.97 5.92 10.83
C ASP A 130 6.51 6.30 11.04
N ALA A 131 6.08 7.41 10.42
CA ALA A 131 4.73 7.95 10.58
C ALA A 131 3.65 6.93 10.17
N VAL A 132 3.84 6.20 9.06
CA VAL A 132 2.86 5.17 8.67
C VAL A 132 2.86 3.97 9.60
N VAL A 133 4.00 3.59 10.19
CA VAL A 133 4.09 2.50 11.16
C VAL A 133 3.41 2.90 12.47
N ASP A 134 3.77 4.04 13.03
CA ASP A 134 3.23 4.54 14.30
C ASP A 134 1.71 4.71 14.20
N ARG A 135 1.23 5.33 13.11
CA ARG A 135 -0.20 5.52 12.88
C ARG A 135 -0.93 4.18 12.73
N ALA A 136 -0.36 3.21 12.02
CA ALA A 136 -0.99 1.91 11.84
C ALA A 136 -1.06 1.13 13.17
N LEU A 137 0.00 1.16 13.96
CA LEU A 137 0.03 0.52 15.29
C LEU A 137 -0.98 1.16 16.23
N GLN A 138 -1.05 2.49 16.29
CA GLN A 138 -2.05 3.20 17.10
C GLN A 138 -3.49 2.80 16.75
N LEU A 139 -3.80 2.63 15.46
CA LEU A 139 -5.11 2.16 15.00
C LEU A 139 -5.37 0.70 15.35
N ALA A 140 -4.35 -0.15 15.28
CA ALA A 140 -4.46 -1.55 15.66
C ALA A 140 -4.67 -1.69 17.17
N ASP A 141 -3.90 -0.98 17.98
CA ASP A 141 -3.98 -1.00 19.44
C ASP A 141 -5.32 -0.45 19.93
N SER A 142 -5.85 0.60 19.29
CA SER A 142 -7.16 1.15 19.66
C SER A 142 -8.30 0.17 19.39
N LEU A 143 -8.23 -0.57 18.29
CA LEU A 143 -9.19 -1.60 17.97
C LEU A 143 -9.02 -2.84 18.86
N GLU A 144 -7.78 -3.26 19.12
CA GLU A 144 -7.45 -4.47 19.91
C GLU A 144 -7.94 -4.36 21.37
N ARG A 145 -7.90 -3.16 21.96
CA ARG A 145 -8.50 -2.90 23.28
C ARG A 145 -10.00 -3.20 23.35
N CYS A 146 -10.70 -3.18 22.21
CA CYS A 146 -12.14 -3.40 22.14
C CYS A 146 -12.52 -4.76 21.52
N VAL A 147 -11.64 -5.36 20.71
CA VAL A 147 -11.80 -6.70 20.17
C VAL A 147 -10.45 -7.43 20.17
N PRO A 148 -10.28 -8.49 20.99
CA PRO A 148 -9.00 -9.17 21.09
C PRO A 148 -8.65 -9.88 19.77
N PHE A 149 -7.39 -9.74 19.36
CA PHE A 149 -6.86 -10.43 18.18
C PHE A 149 -6.24 -11.78 18.54
N ALA A 150 -6.25 -12.70 17.58
CA ALA A 150 -5.63 -14.01 17.66
C ALA A 150 -4.11 -13.84 17.68
N HIS A 151 -3.51 -14.17 18.82
CA HIS A 151 -2.09 -14.04 19.08
C HIS A 151 -1.58 -15.30 19.79
N ASP A 152 -0.39 -15.74 19.40
CA ASP A 152 0.34 -16.85 20.01
C ASP A 152 1.68 -16.32 20.56
N SER A 153 2.13 -16.84 21.71
CA SER A 153 3.32 -16.33 22.40
C SER A 153 4.62 -16.55 21.63
N GLU A 154 4.70 -17.59 20.80
CA GLU A 154 5.89 -17.91 19.99
C GLU A 154 5.75 -17.32 18.58
N ILE A 155 4.55 -17.41 18.02
CA ILE A 155 4.32 -17.04 16.62
C ILE A 155 4.08 -15.53 16.47
N GLY A 156 3.41 -14.88 17.42
CA GLY A 156 2.87 -13.54 17.30
C GLY A 156 1.42 -13.54 16.81
N TYR A 157 1.01 -12.51 16.07
CA TYR A 157 -0.33 -12.44 15.48
C TYR A 157 -0.54 -13.53 14.43
N LEU A 158 -1.65 -14.25 14.58
CA LEU A 158 -2.03 -15.34 13.70
C LEU A 158 -2.76 -14.80 12.47
N THR A 159 -2.22 -15.09 11.30
CA THR A 159 -2.73 -14.64 10.00
C THR A 159 -2.96 -15.82 9.05
N ALA A 160 -3.86 -15.66 8.09
CA ALA A 160 -4.14 -16.70 7.10
C ALA A 160 -2.95 -16.97 6.17
N SER A 161 -2.11 -15.97 5.90
CA SER A 161 -0.86 -16.11 5.15
C SER A 161 0.34 -16.27 6.08
N ILE A 162 1.21 -17.25 5.79
CA ILE A 162 2.49 -17.42 6.52
C ILE A 162 3.42 -16.20 6.38
N THR A 163 3.30 -15.44 5.28
CA THR A 163 4.15 -14.26 5.04
C THR A 163 3.79 -13.07 5.95
N ASN A 164 2.58 -13.06 6.49
CA ASN A 164 2.09 -12.05 7.43
C ASN A 164 2.19 -12.49 8.89
N ALA A 165 2.40 -13.78 9.19
CA ALA A 165 2.48 -14.28 10.57
C ALA A 165 3.60 -13.57 11.35
N GLY A 166 3.43 -13.43 12.66
CA GLY A 166 4.33 -12.59 13.48
C GLY A 166 3.75 -11.22 13.73
N THR A 167 4.39 -10.19 13.20
CA THR A 167 3.92 -8.80 13.42
C THR A 167 2.61 -8.48 12.69
N GLY A 168 2.21 -9.29 11.70
CA GLY A 168 1.13 -8.94 10.76
C GLY A 168 1.51 -7.79 9.82
N MET A 169 2.75 -7.29 9.87
CA MET A 169 3.14 -6.03 9.25
C MET A 169 3.72 -6.19 7.86
N ARG A 170 3.17 -5.42 6.91
CA ARG A 170 3.72 -5.26 5.58
C ARG A 170 3.96 -3.78 5.27
N LEU A 171 5.21 -3.36 5.45
CA LEU A 171 5.72 -2.04 5.14
C LEU A 171 6.16 -1.97 3.67
N SER A 172 5.80 -0.91 2.98
CA SER A 172 6.19 -0.72 1.58
C SER A 172 6.37 0.73 1.17
N VAL A 173 7.23 0.96 0.18
CA VAL A 173 7.45 2.24 -0.48
C VAL A 173 7.14 2.06 -1.97
N LEU A 174 6.39 2.99 -2.55
CA LEU A 174 6.19 3.10 -3.99
C LEU A 174 7.17 4.12 -4.56
N LEU A 175 8.04 3.68 -5.46
CA LEU A 175 9.12 4.45 -6.07
C LEU A 175 8.86 4.66 -7.55
N HIS A 176 9.31 5.79 -8.08
CA HIS A 176 9.40 6.09 -9.51
C HIS A 176 10.87 6.21 -9.91
N LEU A 177 11.35 5.28 -10.75
CA LEU A 177 12.76 5.13 -11.06
C LEU A 177 13.10 5.36 -12.56
N PRO A 178 12.70 6.49 -13.18
CA PRO A 178 12.91 6.73 -14.60
C PRO A 178 14.38 6.92 -14.99
N GLY A 179 15.20 7.55 -14.16
CA GLY A 179 16.63 7.75 -14.43
C GLY A 179 17.38 6.42 -14.46
N LEU A 180 17.16 5.56 -13.46
CA LEU A 180 17.75 4.22 -13.44
C LEU A 180 17.26 3.35 -14.61
N ALA A 181 16.00 3.51 -15.02
CA ALA A 181 15.47 2.81 -16.19
C ALA A 181 16.11 3.29 -17.49
N GLU A 182 16.26 4.62 -17.67
CA GLU A 182 16.89 5.24 -18.83
C GLU A 182 18.34 4.77 -19.02
N ARG A 183 19.05 4.58 -17.91
CA ARG A 183 20.44 4.11 -17.91
C ARG A 183 20.60 2.60 -17.99
N GLY A 184 19.51 1.83 -17.95
CA GLY A 184 19.57 0.36 -17.88
C GLY A 184 20.13 -0.18 -16.55
N GLU A 185 20.17 0.65 -15.49
CA GLU A 185 20.79 0.37 -14.20
C GLU A 185 19.79 -0.13 -13.15
N ALA A 186 18.47 -0.05 -13.43
CA ALA A 186 17.41 -0.42 -12.49
C ALA A 186 17.58 -1.84 -11.91
N SER A 187 17.86 -2.84 -12.75
CA SER A 187 18.02 -4.22 -12.29
C SER A 187 19.17 -4.39 -11.28
N ALA A 188 20.28 -3.65 -11.45
CA ALA A 188 21.41 -3.71 -10.53
C ALA A 188 21.07 -3.06 -9.18
N ALA A 189 20.46 -1.87 -9.21
CA ALA A 189 20.04 -1.16 -8.00
C ALA A 189 18.98 -1.95 -7.20
N LEU A 190 18.02 -2.56 -7.89
CA LEU A 190 16.97 -3.37 -7.25
C LEU A 190 17.51 -4.66 -6.65
N ARG A 191 18.55 -5.29 -7.24
CA ARG A 191 19.23 -6.45 -6.63
C ARG A 191 19.86 -6.09 -5.29
N ALA A 192 20.55 -4.95 -5.19
CA ALA A 192 21.10 -4.50 -3.92
C ALA A 192 20.03 -4.33 -2.83
N ALA A 193 18.83 -3.84 -3.18
CA ALA A 193 17.71 -3.76 -2.25
C ALA A 193 17.18 -5.15 -1.83
N VAL A 194 17.18 -6.13 -2.74
CA VAL A 194 16.81 -7.53 -2.45
C VAL A 194 17.82 -8.18 -1.50
N ASP A 195 19.10 -7.91 -1.67
CA ASP A 195 20.19 -8.42 -0.82
C ASP A 195 20.11 -7.88 0.63
N LEU A 196 19.54 -6.68 0.81
CA LEU A 196 19.19 -6.11 2.12
C LEU A 196 17.97 -6.79 2.79
N GLY A 197 17.39 -7.81 2.17
CA GLY A 197 16.26 -8.58 2.70
C GLY A 197 14.89 -8.03 2.35
N CYS A 198 14.80 -7.09 1.39
CA CYS A 198 13.54 -6.59 0.88
C CYS A 198 12.97 -7.48 -0.23
N ALA A 199 11.70 -7.26 -0.53
CA ALA A 199 11.00 -7.77 -1.69
C ALA A 199 10.68 -6.59 -2.62
N VAL A 200 10.97 -6.78 -3.91
CA VAL A 200 10.79 -5.79 -4.97
C VAL A 200 9.82 -6.36 -6.00
N ARG A 201 8.86 -5.54 -6.44
CA ARG A 201 7.92 -5.90 -7.51
C ARG A 201 7.50 -4.67 -8.31
N GLY A 202 7.01 -4.87 -9.53
CA GLY A 202 6.32 -3.82 -10.28
C GLY A 202 5.08 -3.32 -9.55
N ALA A 203 4.72 -2.05 -9.74
CA ALA A 203 3.50 -1.49 -9.16
C ALA A 203 2.22 -2.10 -9.78
N HIS A 204 2.29 -2.54 -11.03
CA HIS A 204 1.23 -3.22 -11.78
C HIS A 204 1.91 -4.32 -12.62
N GLY A 205 1.38 -5.55 -12.60
CA GLY A 205 1.95 -6.71 -13.30
C GLY A 205 2.62 -7.75 -12.40
N GLU A 206 2.33 -9.02 -12.67
CA GLU A 206 3.04 -10.17 -12.13
C GLU A 206 4.31 -10.40 -12.96
N GLY A 207 5.48 -10.23 -12.36
CA GLY A 207 6.77 -10.33 -13.04
C GLY A 207 7.57 -9.03 -12.96
N SER A 208 8.88 -9.19 -12.95
CA SER A 208 9.92 -8.18 -12.63
C SER A 208 9.93 -6.87 -13.46
N ARG A 209 9.05 -6.68 -14.43
CA ARG A 209 8.97 -5.46 -15.25
C ARG A 209 7.85 -4.57 -14.73
N GLY A 210 8.16 -3.68 -13.78
CA GLY A 210 7.21 -2.66 -13.36
C GLY A 210 6.80 -1.77 -14.53
N THR A 211 5.51 -1.80 -14.89
CA THR A 211 4.94 -0.89 -15.88
C THR A 211 5.04 0.56 -15.39
N GLY A 212 5.34 1.48 -16.29
CA GLY A 212 5.51 2.90 -15.95
C GLY A 212 6.69 3.21 -15.03
N ARG A 213 7.74 2.37 -14.97
CA ARG A 213 8.94 2.60 -14.14
C ARG A 213 8.62 2.75 -12.63
N PHE A 214 7.45 2.28 -12.20
CA PHE A 214 7.03 2.28 -10.81
C PHE A 214 7.35 0.95 -10.14
N ILE A 215 8.02 1.03 -8.99
CA ILE A 215 8.50 -0.12 -8.23
C ILE A 215 7.97 -0.06 -6.81
N GLN A 216 7.46 -1.19 -6.33
CA GLN A 216 7.11 -1.35 -4.92
C GLN A 216 8.21 -2.11 -4.19
N LEU A 217 8.87 -1.43 -3.25
CA LEU A 217 9.79 -1.99 -2.28
C LEU A 217 9.01 -2.37 -1.01
N SER A 218 9.28 -3.53 -0.40
CA SER A 218 8.63 -3.94 0.85
C SER A 218 9.47 -4.89 1.70
N ASN A 219 9.13 -5.10 2.97
CA ASN A 219 9.72 -6.20 3.75
C ASN A 219 9.26 -7.55 3.20
N ARG A 220 10.14 -8.57 3.21
CA ARG A 220 9.78 -9.92 2.71
C ARG A 220 8.93 -10.71 3.70
N TRP A 221 9.31 -10.67 4.98
CA TRP A 221 8.72 -11.45 6.07
C TRP A 221 8.28 -10.56 7.22
N ALA A 222 7.16 -10.91 7.86
CA ALA A 222 6.67 -10.29 9.09
C ALA A 222 7.09 -11.03 10.37
N PHE A 223 7.45 -12.32 10.25
CA PHE A 223 7.84 -13.22 11.34
C PHE A 223 9.31 -13.05 11.75
N GLY A 224 9.61 -13.28 13.04
CA GLY A 224 10.98 -13.41 13.56
C GLY A 224 11.83 -12.13 13.48
N GLN A 225 11.21 -10.97 13.24
CA GLN A 225 11.92 -9.70 13.16
C GLN A 225 11.89 -9.02 14.54
N ALA A 226 13.06 -8.80 15.13
CA ALA A 226 13.21 -7.95 16.31
C ALA A 226 12.56 -6.58 16.04
N GLY A 227 11.92 -5.99 17.05
CA GLY A 227 11.11 -4.78 16.94
C GLY A 227 11.80 -3.67 16.13
N GLY A 228 11.34 -3.45 14.90
CA GLY A 228 11.84 -2.41 14.00
C GLY A 228 12.80 -2.86 12.89
N LEU A 229 13.25 -4.13 12.83
CA LEU A 229 14.18 -4.59 11.79
C LEU A 229 13.60 -4.47 10.37
N ALA A 230 12.30 -4.73 10.19
CA ALA A 230 11.63 -4.55 8.92
C ALA A 230 11.64 -3.07 8.48
N LEU A 231 11.40 -2.16 9.43
CA LEU A 231 11.44 -0.72 9.21
C LEU A 231 12.85 -0.25 8.84
N SER A 232 13.88 -0.67 9.57
CA SER A 232 15.27 -0.27 9.29
C SER A 232 15.74 -0.77 7.92
N ARG A 233 15.45 -2.02 7.56
CA ARG A 233 15.80 -2.59 6.23
C ARG A 233 15.11 -1.85 5.09
N VAL A 234 13.79 -1.65 5.18
CA VAL A 234 13.03 -0.96 4.13
C VAL A 234 13.48 0.49 4.01
N ARG A 235 13.76 1.18 5.14
CA ARG A 235 14.30 2.55 5.14
C ARG A 235 15.66 2.62 4.45
N ALA A 236 16.59 1.74 4.82
CA ALA A 236 17.93 1.73 4.24
C ALA A 236 17.89 1.46 2.73
N ALA A 237 17.11 0.46 2.30
CA ALA A 237 16.94 0.15 0.89
C ALA A 237 16.23 1.28 0.12
N ALA A 238 15.23 1.93 0.70
CA ALA A 238 14.56 3.08 0.08
C ALA A 238 15.52 4.27 -0.08
N ALA A 239 16.26 4.63 0.98
CA ALA A 239 17.24 5.73 0.93
C ALA A 239 18.32 5.48 -0.12
N TYR A 240 18.83 4.25 -0.20
CA TYR A 240 19.78 3.85 -1.25
C TYR A 240 19.18 4.05 -2.66
N LEU A 241 17.96 3.55 -2.91
CA LEU A 241 17.32 3.68 -4.22
C LEU A 241 17.03 5.13 -4.59
N VAL A 242 16.63 5.97 -3.63
CA VAL A 242 16.44 7.41 -3.83
C VAL A 242 17.75 8.08 -4.27
N GLU A 243 18.86 7.78 -3.61
CA GLU A 243 20.16 8.34 -3.97
C GLU A 243 20.62 7.87 -5.36
N GLN A 244 20.49 6.57 -5.67
CA GLN A 244 20.86 6.03 -6.98
C GLN A 244 20.01 6.63 -8.10
N GLU A 245 18.70 6.80 -7.87
CA GLU A 245 17.81 7.42 -8.83
C GLU A 245 18.17 8.88 -9.10
N ARG A 246 18.47 9.67 -8.05
CA ARG A 246 18.90 11.07 -8.23
C ARG A 246 20.20 11.18 -9.01
N LYS A 247 21.18 10.30 -8.73
CA LYS A 247 22.43 10.22 -9.52
C LYS A 247 22.14 9.86 -10.98
N ALA A 248 21.28 8.86 -11.21
CA ALA A 248 20.91 8.44 -12.54
C ALA A 248 20.20 9.55 -13.34
N ARG A 249 19.28 10.29 -12.70
CA ARG A 249 18.62 11.46 -13.30
C ARG A 249 19.60 12.58 -13.63
N ALA A 250 20.55 12.86 -12.74
CA ALA A 250 21.57 13.89 -12.97
C ALA A 250 22.41 13.59 -14.23
N VAL A 251 22.74 12.31 -14.47
CA VAL A 251 23.49 11.95 -15.69
C VAL A 251 22.59 11.85 -16.91
N ALA A 252 21.40 11.26 -16.80
CA ALA A 252 20.49 11.04 -17.94
C ALA A 252 19.85 12.34 -18.45
N PHE A 253 19.50 13.24 -17.53
CA PHE A 253 18.70 14.44 -17.80
C PHE A 253 19.38 15.75 -17.34
N GLY A 254 20.60 15.69 -16.78
CA GLY A 254 21.32 16.89 -16.36
C GLY A 254 21.84 17.73 -17.53
N GLU A 255 22.23 17.08 -18.63
CA GLU A 255 22.75 17.72 -19.84
C GLU A 255 21.63 18.22 -20.77
N SER A 256 21.92 19.27 -21.56
CA SER A 256 20.96 19.90 -22.48
C SER A 256 20.31 18.90 -23.45
N ALA A 257 21.09 17.96 -23.97
CA ALA A 257 20.58 16.92 -24.89
C ALA A 257 19.60 15.96 -24.19
N GLY A 258 19.91 15.55 -22.94
CA GLY A 258 19.03 14.72 -22.13
C GLY A 258 17.71 15.42 -21.80
N ARG A 259 17.77 16.70 -21.42
CA ARG A 259 16.58 17.52 -21.17
C ARG A 259 15.70 17.66 -22.41
N ALA A 260 16.29 17.91 -23.56
CA ALA A 260 15.56 18.02 -24.82
C ALA A 260 14.82 16.72 -25.17
N ARG A 261 15.48 15.55 -24.99
CA ARG A 261 14.83 14.24 -25.17
C ARG A 261 13.67 14.03 -24.21
N LEU A 262 13.84 14.34 -22.93
CA LEU A 262 12.79 14.20 -21.93
C LEU A 262 11.59 15.12 -22.24
N GLN A 263 11.84 16.37 -22.63
CA GLN A 263 10.77 17.30 -23.02
C GLN A 263 10.00 16.82 -24.24
N GLU A 264 10.67 16.30 -25.26
CA GLU A 264 9.99 15.79 -26.44
C GLU A 264 9.15 14.54 -26.11
N ALA A 265 9.71 13.62 -25.32
CA ALA A 265 8.97 12.45 -24.85
C ALA A 265 7.73 12.84 -24.01
N ALA A 266 7.84 13.87 -23.17
CA ALA A 266 6.70 14.39 -22.40
C ALA A 266 5.63 15.02 -23.30
N ARG A 267 6.01 15.77 -24.34
CA ARG A 267 5.07 16.32 -25.32
C ARG A 267 4.37 15.24 -26.13
N GLU A 268 5.10 14.22 -26.55
CA GLU A 268 4.52 13.05 -27.22
C GLU A 268 3.55 12.32 -26.28
N ALA A 269 3.94 12.13 -25.02
CA ALA A 269 3.09 11.50 -24.02
C ALA A 269 1.77 12.26 -23.81
N LEU A 270 1.82 13.59 -23.66
CA LEU A 270 0.63 14.44 -23.57
C LEU A 270 -0.25 14.30 -24.81
N ARG A 271 0.32 14.38 -26.01
CA ARG A 271 -0.43 14.21 -27.27
C ARG A 271 -1.12 12.85 -27.35
N SER A 272 -0.48 11.78 -26.92
CA SER A 272 -1.10 10.45 -26.90
C SER A 272 -2.23 10.35 -25.88
N LEU A 273 -2.09 10.98 -24.71
CA LEU A 273 -3.14 11.01 -23.68
C LEU A 273 -4.39 11.78 -24.15
N ASP A 274 -4.20 12.87 -24.90
CA ASP A 274 -5.30 13.70 -25.40
C ASP A 274 -6.07 13.04 -26.56
N ASN A 275 -5.43 12.15 -27.33
CA ASN A 275 -5.96 11.67 -28.61
C ASN A 275 -6.35 10.19 -28.67
N GLU A 276 -5.94 9.34 -27.71
CA GLU A 276 -6.21 7.90 -27.75
C GLU A 276 -6.78 7.36 -26.44
N GLU A 277 -7.83 6.53 -26.53
CA GLU A 277 -8.15 5.56 -25.47
C GLU A 277 -6.99 4.55 -25.36
N SER A 278 -6.04 4.87 -24.51
CA SER A 278 -4.84 4.06 -24.31
C SER A 278 -5.10 2.92 -23.31
N ALA A 279 -4.59 1.73 -23.63
CA ALA A 279 -4.58 0.62 -22.68
C ALA A 279 -3.87 1.02 -21.36
N PRO A 280 -4.26 0.47 -20.19
CA PRO A 280 -3.71 0.87 -18.89
C PRO A 280 -2.17 0.82 -18.78
N GLU A 281 -1.54 -0.13 -19.46
CA GLU A 281 -0.08 -0.29 -19.49
C GLU A 281 0.60 0.84 -20.27
N LYS A 282 -0.02 1.27 -21.38
CA LYS A 282 0.44 2.41 -22.19
C LYS A 282 0.26 3.71 -21.41
N LEU A 283 -0.88 3.90 -20.73
CA LEU A 283 -1.12 5.06 -19.86
C LEU A 283 -0.05 5.21 -18.77
N GLN A 284 0.38 4.12 -18.14
CA GLN A 284 1.41 4.17 -17.10
C GLN A 284 2.78 4.56 -17.64
N LEU A 285 3.14 4.12 -18.85
CA LEU A 285 4.36 4.55 -19.51
C LEU A 285 4.31 6.03 -19.88
N LEU A 286 3.17 6.53 -20.35
CA LEU A 286 2.98 7.94 -20.70
C LEU A 286 3.05 8.81 -19.44
N VAL A 287 2.31 8.47 -18.39
CA VAL A 287 2.31 9.19 -17.11
C VAL A 287 3.68 9.14 -16.43
N SER A 288 4.46 8.07 -16.63
CA SER A 288 5.82 7.98 -16.09
C SER A 288 6.81 8.99 -16.67
N VAL A 289 6.51 9.60 -17.82
CA VAL A 289 7.37 10.57 -18.48
C VAL A 289 6.96 12.01 -18.13
N LEU A 290 5.74 12.19 -17.61
CA LEU A 290 5.18 13.46 -17.15
C LEU A 290 5.55 13.73 -15.68
#